data_AF-A0A7X1P5C4-F1
#
_entry.id   AF-A0A7X1P5C4-F1
#
_cell.length_a   1.000
_cell.length_b   1.000
_cell.length_c   1.000
_cell.angle_alpha   90.00
_cell.angle_beta   90.00
_cell.angle_gamma   90.00
#
_symmetry.space_group_name_H-M   'P 1'
#
loop_
_entity.id
_entity.type
_entity.pdbx_description
1 polymer ?
#
loop_
_entity_poly.entity_id
_entity_poly.type
_entity_poly.pdbx_seq_one_letter_code
_entity_poly.pdbx_strand_id
1 'polypeptide(L)'
;MIGSDLRLAPTDANTLVLPATNGGMLRIEHGGGGERTRFVCGFLSCDHRLCGPMLESLPRILKVPLGNGPALSWLTSLMQAGTIETSAPRPGGETVLAKLSELLFVEAIRRYIELLPEQETGWLAGLRDRFVGRALARLHERPDYDWTVEELAVAVGLSRSALSQRFTDLIGQPPIQYLTRWRLTIAAQRLRRDNASLARIAADGGYDSEQAFNRAFKRTFGTTPAAWRREARATVAAAIS
;
A
#
# COMPACT_ATOMS: atom_id res chain seq x y z
N MET A 1 -10.20 -15.99 -9.07
CA MET A 1 -10.57 -16.62 -10.36
C MET A 1 -9.61 -16.07 -11.41
N ILE A 2 -8.89 -16.94 -12.10
CA ILE A 2 -7.98 -16.58 -13.20
C ILE A 2 -8.44 -17.41 -14.39
N GLY A 3 -8.68 -16.77 -15.55
CA GLY A 3 -9.15 -17.46 -16.74
C GLY A 3 -8.96 -16.59 -17.99
N SER A 4 -8.68 -17.25 -19.12
CA SER A 4 -8.60 -16.62 -20.45
C SER A 4 -9.97 -16.47 -21.11
N ASP A 5 -10.97 -17.24 -20.66
CA ASP A 5 -12.37 -17.14 -21.07
C ASP A 5 -13.27 -17.28 -19.82
N LEU A 6 -14.09 -16.26 -19.57
CA LEU A 6 -15.01 -16.22 -18.42
C LEU A 6 -16.24 -17.11 -18.61
N ARG A 7 -16.42 -17.72 -19.78
CA ARG A 7 -17.52 -18.64 -20.09
C ARG A 7 -17.22 -20.09 -19.72
N LEU A 8 -15.97 -20.40 -19.37
CA LEU A 8 -15.60 -21.74 -18.92
C LEU A 8 -16.12 -21.99 -17.50
N ALA A 9 -16.52 -23.22 -17.22
CA ALA A 9 -16.92 -23.62 -15.88
C ALA A 9 -15.73 -23.46 -14.90
N PRO A 10 -15.90 -22.73 -13.79
CA PRO A 10 -14.82 -22.56 -12.82
C PRO A 10 -14.48 -23.92 -12.20
N THR A 11 -13.20 -24.26 -12.18
CA THR A 11 -12.68 -25.45 -11.51
C THR A 11 -11.96 -25.05 -10.23
N ASP A 12 -12.13 -25.81 -9.15
CA ASP A 12 -11.41 -25.59 -7.91
C ASP A 12 -9.91 -25.87 -8.13
N ALA A 13 -9.08 -24.85 -7.88
CA ALA A 13 -7.63 -24.97 -8.01
C ALA A 13 -7.08 -26.09 -7.13
N ASN A 14 -7.65 -26.30 -5.94
CA ASN A 14 -7.17 -27.32 -5.00
C ASN A 14 -7.26 -28.74 -5.57
N THR A 15 -8.20 -29.00 -6.48
CA THR A 15 -8.34 -30.30 -7.15
C THR A 15 -7.32 -30.53 -8.28
N LEU A 16 -6.59 -29.48 -8.66
CA LEU A 16 -5.65 -29.48 -9.78
C LEU A 16 -4.19 -29.33 -9.33
N VAL A 17 -3.95 -28.93 -8.08
CA VAL A 17 -2.60 -28.80 -7.53
C VAL A 17 -2.00 -30.18 -7.33
N LEU A 18 -1.01 -30.50 -8.16
CA LEU A 18 -0.16 -31.66 -8.00
C LEU A 18 1.01 -31.28 -7.07
N PRO A 19 1.22 -32.03 -5.96
CA PRO A 19 2.33 -31.78 -5.06
C PRO A 19 3.66 -31.96 -5.78
N ALA A 20 4.64 -31.17 -5.41
CA ALA A 20 5.97 -31.28 -5.98
C ALA A 20 6.69 -32.53 -5.47
N THR A 21 7.20 -33.35 -6.38
CA THR A 21 8.19 -34.38 -6.03
C THR A 21 9.53 -33.72 -5.73
N ASN A 22 10.20 -34.14 -4.64
CA ASN A 22 11.55 -33.73 -4.26
C ASN A 22 11.74 -32.21 -4.05
N GLY A 23 10.79 -31.53 -3.39
CA GLY A 23 10.93 -30.12 -3.04
C GLY A 23 10.86 -29.13 -4.22
N GLY A 24 10.38 -29.59 -5.39
CA GLY A 24 10.17 -28.75 -6.56
C GLY A 24 8.98 -27.77 -6.44
N MET A 25 8.63 -27.14 -7.56
CA MET A 25 7.44 -26.28 -7.64
C MET A 25 6.15 -27.10 -7.78
N LEU A 26 5.07 -26.64 -7.15
CA LEU A 26 3.72 -27.15 -7.36
C LEU A 26 3.35 -27.04 -8.85
N ARG A 27 2.68 -28.06 -9.39
CA ARG A 27 2.23 -28.08 -10.79
C ARG A 27 0.71 -28.10 -10.82
N ILE A 28 0.11 -27.28 -11.67
CA ILE A 28 -1.32 -27.34 -11.97
C ILE A 28 -1.45 -27.81 -13.41
N GLU A 29 -2.15 -28.92 -13.62
CA GLU A 29 -2.47 -29.42 -14.96
C GLU A 29 -3.98 -29.47 -15.12
N HIS A 30 -4.50 -28.66 -16.04
CA HIS A 30 -5.94 -28.58 -16.33
C HIS A 30 -6.17 -28.64 -17.83
N GLY A 31 -5.67 -29.71 -18.47
CA GLY A 31 -5.89 -30.00 -19.90
C GLY A 31 -5.61 -28.82 -20.84
N GLY A 32 -6.30 -28.80 -21.98
CA GLY A 32 -6.37 -27.63 -22.88
C GLY A 32 -5.22 -27.42 -23.87
N GLY A 33 -4.05 -28.04 -23.67
CA GLY A 33 -2.94 -28.04 -24.64
C GLY A 33 -2.37 -26.66 -25.01
N GLY A 34 -2.70 -25.62 -24.23
CA GLY A 34 -2.21 -24.27 -24.45
C GLY A 34 -0.76 -24.05 -24.01
N GLU A 35 -0.26 -22.84 -24.23
CA GLU A 35 1.09 -22.47 -23.81
C GLU A 35 1.28 -22.59 -22.29
N ARG A 36 2.46 -23.07 -21.89
CA ARG A 36 2.81 -23.25 -20.48
C ARG A 36 2.88 -21.89 -19.78
N THR A 37 1.99 -21.67 -18.82
CA THR A 37 2.04 -20.51 -17.92
C THR A 37 2.70 -20.88 -16.60
N ARG A 38 3.59 -20.02 -16.09
CA ARG A 38 4.18 -20.16 -14.74
C ARG A 38 3.61 -19.11 -13.82
N PHE A 39 3.20 -19.52 -12.62
CA PHE A 39 2.71 -18.63 -11.58
C PHE A 39 3.75 -18.51 -10.49
N VAL A 40 4.06 -17.27 -10.10
CA VAL A 40 4.80 -16.98 -8.87
C VAL A 40 3.78 -16.36 -7.91
N CYS A 41 3.57 -17.00 -6.77
CA CYS A 41 2.64 -16.54 -5.76
C CYS A 41 3.41 -16.11 -4.53
N GLY A 42 2.98 -15.00 -3.95
CA GLY A 42 3.49 -14.47 -2.70
C GLY A 42 2.43 -13.56 -2.09
N PHE A 43 2.57 -13.27 -0.81
CA PHE A 43 1.72 -12.30 -0.14
C PHE A 43 2.61 -11.28 0.58
N LEU A 44 2.09 -10.06 0.66
CA LEU A 44 2.65 -9.00 1.47
C LEU A 44 1.61 -8.58 2.47
N SER A 45 2.03 -8.44 3.72
CA SER A 45 1.23 -7.78 4.72
C SER A 45 1.76 -6.36 4.90
N CYS A 46 0.87 -5.39 4.75
CA CYS A 46 1.09 -4.04 5.27
C CYS A 46 0.06 -3.82 6.36
N ASP A 47 0.38 -3.00 7.35
CA ASP A 47 -0.68 -2.42 8.17
C ASP A 47 -1.60 -1.62 7.23
N HIS A 48 -2.79 -2.17 6.96
CA HIS A 48 -3.75 -1.62 6.00
C HIS A 48 -4.05 -0.14 6.25
N ARG A 49 -3.78 0.37 7.46
CA ARG A 49 -4.00 1.76 7.82
C ARG A 49 -2.82 2.67 7.44
N LEU A 50 -1.57 2.19 7.47
CA LEU A 50 -0.39 2.89 6.93
C LEU A 50 -0.47 3.03 5.42
N CYS A 51 -0.78 1.89 4.78
CA CYS A 51 -0.91 1.80 3.34
C CYS A 51 -2.32 2.17 2.86
N GLY A 52 -3.23 2.64 3.74
CA GLY A 52 -4.67 2.78 3.46
C GLY A 52 -4.97 3.57 2.20
N PRO A 53 -4.54 4.84 2.08
CA PRO A 53 -4.76 5.62 0.87
C PRO A 53 -4.20 4.97 -0.41
N MET A 54 -3.06 4.27 -0.31
CA MET A 54 -2.49 3.51 -1.42
C MET A 54 -3.34 2.27 -1.75
N LEU A 55 -3.64 1.42 -0.77
CA LEU A 55 -4.37 0.17 -0.97
C LEU A 55 -5.81 0.41 -1.40
N GLU A 56 -6.47 1.45 -0.87
CA GLU A 56 -7.82 1.86 -1.26
C GLU A 56 -7.86 2.43 -2.68
N SER A 57 -6.75 2.98 -3.17
CA SER A 57 -6.66 3.49 -4.56
C SER A 57 -6.20 2.43 -5.56
N LEU A 58 -5.80 1.24 -5.11
CA LEU A 58 -5.43 0.15 -6.00
C LEU A 58 -6.67 -0.64 -6.46
N PRO A 59 -6.72 -1.04 -7.74
CA PRO A 59 -7.78 -1.94 -8.20
C PRO A 59 -7.63 -3.30 -7.52
N ARG A 60 -8.75 -4.05 -7.42
CA ARG A 60 -8.74 -5.43 -6.90
C ARG A 60 -7.75 -6.34 -7.63
N ILE A 61 -7.51 -6.07 -8.92
CA ILE A 61 -6.51 -6.74 -9.74
C ILE A 61 -5.74 -5.66 -10.48
N LEU A 62 -4.45 -5.56 -10.16
CA LEU A 62 -3.50 -4.70 -10.84
C LEU A 62 -2.82 -5.50 -11.94
N LYS A 63 -2.82 -4.96 -13.17
CA LYS A 63 -2.19 -5.59 -14.34
C LYS A 63 -1.01 -4.74 -14.79
N VAL A 64 0.19 -5.31 -14.78
CA VAL A 64 1.39 -4.70 -15.37
C VAL A 64 1.88 -5.61 -16.50
N PRO A 65 2.06 -5.10 -17.71
CA PRO A 65 2.67 -5.88 -18.78
C PRO A 65 4.13 -6.23 -18.42
N LEU A 66 4.52 -7.48 -18.69
CA LEU A 66 5.90 -7.98 -18.62
C LEU A 66 6.43 -8.05 -20.06
N GLY A 67 6.79 -6.92 -20.64
CA GLY A 67 7.29 -6.77 -22.01
C GLY A 67 8.73 -6.28 -22.08
N ASN A 68 9.13 -5.68 -23.21
CA ASN A 68 10.52 -5.30 -23.47
C ASN A 68 10.81 -3.85 -23.03
N GLY A 69 11.88 -3.69 -22.23
CA GLY A 69 12.41 -2.40 -21.76
C GLY A 69 13.24 -2.57 -20.48
N PRO A 70 14.21 -1.68 -20.16
CA PRO A 70 15.10 -1.82 -18.99
C PRO A 70 14.34 -1.96 -17.65
N ALA A 71 13.25 -1.22 -17.57
CA ALA A 71 12.21 -1.28 -16.56
C ALA A 71 11.59 -2.67 -16.34
N LEU A 72 11.19 -3.30 -17.44
CA LEU A 72 10.45 -4.56 -17.44
C LEU A 72 11.39 -5.76 -17.26
N SER A 73 12.65 -5.61 -17.69
CA SER A 73 13.71 -6.55 -17.32
C SER A 73 13.91 -6.59 -15.80
N TRP A 74 13.79 -5.47 -15.10
CA TRP A 74 13.99 -5.45 -13.65
C TRP A 74 12.92 -6.26 -12.87
N LEU A 75 11.64 -6.03 -13.16
CA LEU A 75 10.55 -6.79 -12.52
C LEU A 75 10.65 -8.30 -12.82
N THR A 76 11.00 -8.64 -14.06
CA THR A 76 11.24 -10.02 -14.48
C THR A 76 12.45 -10.63 -13.76
N SER A 77 13.54 -9.89 -13.59
CA SER A 77 14.73 -10.34 -12.84
C SER A 77 14.43 -10.56 -11.36
N LEU A 78 13.63 -9.70 -10.73
CA LEU A 78 13.21 -9.88 -9.34
C LEU A 78 12.36 -11.16 -9.16
N MET A 79 11.45 -11.43 -10.11
CA MET A 79 10.65 -12.68 -10.10
C MET A 79 11.53 -13.92 -10.27
N GLN A 80 12.51 -13.85 -11.18
CA GLN A 80 13.48 -14.93 -11.39
C GLN A 80 14.33 -15.16 -10.14
N ALA A 81 14.84 -14.10 -9.53
CA ALA A 81 15.61 -14.18 -8.29
C ALA A 81 14.79 -14.84 -7.16
N GLY A 82 13.52 -14.46 -6.99
CA GLY A 82 12.64 -15.08 -6.00
C GLY A 82 12.39 -16.56 -6.27
N THR A 83 12.24 -16.92 -7.55
CA THR A 83 12.07 -18.33 -7.97
C THR A 83 13.31 -19.16 -7.64
N ILE A 84 14.51 -18.62 -7.90
CA ILE A 84 15.79 -19.28 -7.60
C ILE A 84 15.94 -19.46 -6.09
N GLU A 85 15.72 -18.40 -5.29
CA GLU A 85 15.85 -18.46 -3.83
C GLU A 85 14.85 -19.43 -3.19
N THR A 86 13.64 -19.56 -3.74
CA THR A 86 12.63 -20.54 -3.30
C THR A 86 13.05 -21.98 -3.63
N SER A 87 13.70 -22.19 -4.79
CA SER A 87 14.06 -23.53 -5.27
C SER A 87 15.33 -24.10 -4.62
N ALA A 88 16.16 -23.24 -4.02
CA ALA A 88 17.39 -23.64 -3.35
C ALA A 88 17.55 -22.88 -2.01
N PRO A 89 16.79 -23.26 -0.96
CA PRO A 89 16.82 -22.57 0.32
C PRO A 89 18.22 -22.63 0.96
N ARG A 90 18.66 -21.51 1.49
CA ARG A 90 19.96 -21.33 2.15
C ARG A 90 19.82 -20.40 3.36
N PRO A 91 20.79 -20.38 4.30
CA PRO A 91 20.74 -19.47 5.44
C PRO A 91 20.50 -18.03 4.99
N GLY A 92 19.46 -17.39 5.55
CA GLY A 92 19.03 -16.03 5.20
C GLY A 92 18.02 -15.92 4.05
N GLY A 93 17.61 -17.03 3.42
CA GLY A 93 16.73 -17.01 2.26
C GLY A 93 15.34 -16.41 2.52
N GLU A 94 14.77 -16.61 3.70
CA GLU A 94 13.50 -15.96 4.07
C GLU A 94 13.59 -14.43 4.07
N THR A 95 14.69 -13.87 4.58
CA THR A 95 14.95 -12.43 4.55
C THR A 95 15.12 -11.94 3.12
N VAL A 96 15.83 -12.70 2.28
CA VAL A 96 16.00 -12.38 0.85
C VAL A 96 14.65 -12.38 0.14
N LEU A 97 13.82 -13.42 0.34
CA LEU A 97 12.48 -13.52 -0.24
C LEU A 97 11.56 -12.39 0.23
N ALA A 98 11.62 -12.00 1.50
CA ALA A 98 10.87 -10.86 2.02
C ALA A 98 11.27 -9.55 1.31
N LYS A 99 12.59 -9.29 1.16
CA LYS A 99 13.08 -8.10 0.45
C LYS A 99 12.79 -8.11 -1.05
N LEU A 100 12.90 -9.26 -1.70
CA LEU A 100 12.49 -9.40 -3.10
C LEU A 100 10.99 -9.14 -3.26
N SER A 101 10.16 -9.63 -2.34
CA SER A 101 8.71 -9.38 -2.36
C SER A 101 8.39 -7.89 -2.18
N GLU A 102 9.04 -7.21 -1.23
CA GLU A 102 8.91 -5.76 -1.04
C GLU A 102 9.29 -5.00 -2.33
N LEU A 103 10.43 -5.34 -2.95
CA LEU A 103 10.91 -4.72 -4.18
C LEU A 103 9.98 -4.98 -5.38
N LEU A 104 9.48 -6.21 -5.53
CA LEU A 104 8.52 -6.58 -6.56
C LEU A 104 7.25 -5.74 -6.46
N PHE A 105 6.73 -5.56 -5.25
CA PHE A 105 5.55 -4.75 -5.02
C PHE A 105 5.78 -3.29 -5.36
N VAL A 106 6.86 -2.69 -4.85
CA VAL A 106 7.19 -1.29 -5.14
C VAL A 106 7.34 -1.08 -6.65
N GLU A 107 8.03 -1.98 -7.35
CA GLU A 107 8.20 -1.87 -8.80
C GLU A 107 6.88 -2.05 -9.56
N ALA A 108 6.03 -3.01 -9.16
CA ALA A 108 4.72 -3.20 -9.76
C ALA A 108 3.82 -1.96 -9.59
N ILE A 109 3.82 -1.33 -8.41
CA ILE A 109 3.08 -0.10 -8.15
C ILE A 109 3.63 1.06 -8.99
N ARG A 110 4.95 1.25 -9.04
CA ARG A 110 5.57 2.32 -9.85
C ARG A 110 5.19 2.20 -11.32
N ARG A 111 5.24 0.99 -11.87
CA ARG A 111 4.83 0.74 -13.27
C ARG A 111 3.37 0.98 -13.50
N TYR A 112 2.52 0.54 -12.57
CA TYR A 112 1.10 0.81 -12.66
C TYR A 112 0.81 2.31 -12.68
N ILE A 113 1.47 3.10 -11.82
CA ILE A 113 1.35 4.57 -11.79
C ILE A 113 1.77 5.20 -13.12
N GLU A 114 2.89 4.75 -13.71
CA GLU A 114 3.35 5.22 -15.03
C GLU A 114 2.37 4.93 -16.16
N LEU A 115 1.64 3.81 -16.07
CA LEU A 115 0.67 3.36 -17.06
C LEU A 115 -0.75 3.91 -16.85
N LEU A 116 -1.00 4.64 -15.76
CA LEU A 116 -2.31 5.26 -15.54
C LEU A 116 -2.66 6.16 -16.75
N PRO A 117 -3.92 6.22 -17.18
CA PRO A 117 -4.38 7.26 -18.10
C PRO A 117 -4.15 8.67 -17.52
N GLU A 118 -3.93 9.69 -18.37
CA GLU A 118 -3.63 11.06 -17.91
C GLU A 118 -4.77 11.68 -17.10
N GLN A 119 -6.01 11.34 -17.47
CA GLN A 119 -7.25 11.79 -16.83
C GLN A 119 -7.59 11.08 -15.51
N GLU A 120 -6.83 10.06 -15.10
CA GLU A 120 -7.05 9.40 -13.81
C GLU A 120 -6.86 10.38 -12.64
N THR A 121 -7.69 10.20 -11.62
CA THR A 121 -7.63 10.96 -10.37
C THR A 121 -7.44 10.00 -9.19
N GLY A 122 -7.28 10.54 -7.99
CA GLY A 122 -7.00 9.79 -6.78
C GLY A 122 -5.52 9.76 -6.43
N TRP A 123 -5.23 9.03 -5.34
CA TRP A 123 -3.93 9.07 -4.69
C TRP A 123 -2.76 8.66 -5.60
N LEU A 124 -2.94 7.62 -6.41
CA LEU A 124 -1.93 7.16 -7.37
C LEU A 124 -1.67 8.17 -8.51
N ALA A 125 -2.72 8.83 -9.01
CA ALA A 125 -2.57 9.90 -9.98
C ALA A 125 -1.85 11.12 -9.39
N GLY A 126 -2.11 11.42 -8.12
CA GLY A 126 -1.39 12.43 -7.37
C GLY A 126 0.10 12.14 -7.18
N LEU A 127 0.48 10.87 -6.98
CA LEU A 127 1.89 10.46 -6.93
C LEU A 127 2.61 10.64 -8.27
N ARG A 128 1.92 10.41 -9.39
CA ARG A 128 2.47 10.61 -10.74
C ARG A 128 2.74 12.09 -11.02
N ASP A 129 1.89 12.98 -10.53
CA ASP A 129 2.05 14.41 -10.74
C ASP A 129 3.29 14.95 -10.02
N ARG A 130 4.19 15.62 -10.74
CA ARG A 130 5.47 16.09 -10.18
C ARG A 130 5.33 17.11 -9.04
N PHE A 131 4.22 17.83 -8.96
CA PHE A 131 4.01 18.85 -7.93
C PHE A 131 3.28 18.25 -6.73
N VAL A 132 2.17 17.57 -6.97
CA VAL A 132 1.40 16.88 -5.92
C VAL A 132 2.19 15.74 -5.31
N GLY A 133 2.91 14.94 -6.09
CA GLY A 133 3.79 13.87 -5.59
C GLY A 133 4.90 14.41 -4.69
N ARG A 134 5.53 15.54 -5.05
CA ARG A 134 6.51 16.21 -4.16
C ARG A 134 5.85 16.78 -2.90
N ALA A 135 4.66 17.36 -3.02
CA ALA A 135 3.90 17.84 -1.85
C ALA A 135 3.57 16.68 -0.89
N LEU A 136 3.05 15.57 -1.41
CA LEU A 136 2.78 14.34 -0.65
C LEU A 136 4.05 13.84 0.05
N ALA A 137 5.18 13.80 -0.65
CA ALA A 137 6.46 13.39 -0.06
C ALA A 137 6.85 14.28 1.12
N ARG A 138 6.72 15.60 1.02
CA ARG A 138 7.01 16.53 2.14
C ARG A 138 6.08 16.35 3.33
N LEU A 139 4.78 16.20 3.07
CA LEU A 139 3.77 15.95 4.11
C LEU A 139 4.00 14.61 4.84
N HIS A 140 4.49 13.60 4.12
CA HIS A 140 4.81 12.29 4.68
C HIS A 140 6.16 12.22 5.38
N GLU A 141 7.15 12.96 4.90
CA GLU A 141 8.50 13.05 5.50
C GLU A 141 8.45 13.76 6.86
N ARG A 142 7.67 14.84 6.98
CA ARG A 142 7.54 15.63 8.21
C ARG A 142 6.07 15.84 8.57
N PRO A 143 5.38 14.79 9.02
CA PRO A 143 3.98 14.90 9.40
C PRO A 143 3.77 15.85 10.58
N ASP A 144 4.73 15.92 11.51
CA ASP A 144 4.63 16.72 12.73
C ASP A 144 4.97 18.21 12.49
N TYR A 145 5.41 18.59 11.29
CA TYR A 145 5.67 19.99 10.96
C TYR A 145 4.35 20.69 10.60
N ASP A 146 4.14 21.90 11.13
CA ASP A 146 2.94 22.71 10.90
C ASP A 146 2.96 23.41 9.54
N TRP A 147 2.88 22.59 8.49
CA TRP A 147 2.82 23.05 7.12
C TRP A 147 1.67 24.04 6.89
N THR A 148 2.01 25.19 6.33
CA THR A 148 1.06 26.06 5.64
C THR A 148 0.96 25.68 4.16
N VAL A 149 -0.14 26.08 3.50
CA VAL A 149 -0.29 25.86 2.06
C VAL A 149 0.78 26.66 1.31
N GLU A 150 1.11 27.85 1.79
CA GLU A 150 2.11 28.76 1.25
C GLU A 150 3.50 28.14 1.26
N GLU A 151 3.96 27.63 2.40
CA GLU A 151 5.26 26.96 2.50
C GLU A 151 5.35 25.73 1.60
N LEU A 152 4.27 24.93 1.56
CA LEU A 152 4.23 23.74 0.71
C LEU A 152 4.27 24.13 -0.78
N ALA A 153 3.57 25.20 -1.15
CA ALA A 153 3.55 25.73 -2.51
C ALA A 153 4.94 26.23 -2.92
N VAL A 154 5.63 26.97 -2.05
CA VAL A 154 7.03 27.39 -2.26
C VAL A 154 7.94 26.16 -2.41
N ALA A 155 7.81 25.15 -1.54
CA ALA A 155 8.63 23.95 -1.57
C ALA A 155 8.49 23.12 -2.86
N VAL A 156 7.36 23.22 -3.56
CA VAL A 156 7.12 22.52 -4.84
C VAL A 156 7.20 23.43 -6.07
N GLY A 157 7.34 24.75 -5.88
CA GLY A 157 7.44 25.73 -6.97
C GLY A 157 6.10 26.06 -7.64
N LEU A 158 5.04 26.22 -6.85
CA LEU A 158 3.71 26.69 -7.29
C LEU A 158 3.26 27.91 -6.48
N SER A 159 2.26 28.63 -6.98
CA SER A 159 1.49 29.55 -6.14
C SER A 159 0.59 28.77 -5.18
N ARG A 160 0.22 29.40 -4.06
CA ARG A 160 -0.71 28.83 -3.06
C ARG A 160 -2.02 28.35 -3.70
N SER A 161 -2.63 29.16 -4.57
CA SER A 161 -3.88 28.81 -5.25
C SER A 161 -3.70 27.66 -6.24
N ALA A 162 -2.62 27.68 -7.03
CA ALA A 162 -2.32 26.62 -8.00
C ALA A 162 -2.08 25.27 -7.31
N LEU A 163 -1.35 25.25 -6.19
CA LEU A 163 -1.16 24.03 -5.41
C LEU A 163 -2.49 23.55 -4.82
N SER A 164 -3.27 24.43 -4.19
CA SER A 164 -4.54 24.04 -3.56
C SER A 164 -5.51 23.43 -4.56
N GLN A 165 -5.65 24.06 -5.72
CA GLN A 165 -6.52 23.59 -6.80
C GLN A 165 -6.02 22.24 -7.33
N ARG A 166 -4.77 22.16 -7.79
CA ARG A 166 -4.19 20.95 -8.39
C ARG A 166 -4.21 19.76 -7.43
N PHE A 167 -3.89 20.00 -6.16
CA PHE A 167 -3.91 18.96 -5.14
C PHE A 167 -5.33 18.47 -4.88
N THR A 168 -6.32 19.38 -4.79
CA THR A 168 -7.72 19.00 -4.58
C THR A 168 -8.29 18.25 -5.80
N ASP A 169 -7.96 18.67 -7.02
CA ASP A 169 -8.40 18.01 -8.25
C ASP A 169 -7.88 16.58 -8.36
N LEU A 170 -6.63 16.34 -7.94
CA LEU A 170 -6.02 15.02 -8.01
C LEU A 170 -6.33 14.14 -6.78
N ILE A 171 -6.35 14.71 -5.57
CA ILE A 171 -6.46 13.94 -4.31
C ILE A 171 -7.89 13.94 -3.75
N GLY A 172 -8.74 14.86 -4.18
CA GLY A 172 -10.12 15.03 -3.72
C GLY A 172 -10.26 15.83 -2.41
N GLN A 173 -9.15 16.34 -1.85
CA GLN A 173 -9.16 17.18 -0.65
C GLN A 173 -7.95 18.12 -0.61
N PRO A 174 -8.02 19.28 0.07
CA PRO A 174 -6.90 20.20 0.21
C PRO A 174 -5.68 19.62 0.95
N PRO A 175 -4.46 20.15 0.72
CA PRO A 175 -3.22 19.61 1.29
C PRO A 175 -3.20 19.53 2.81
N ILE A 176 -3.69 20.55 3.51
CA ILE A 176 -3.67 20.59 4.98
C ILE A 176 -4.71 19.62 5.56
N GLN A 177 -5.88 19.50 4.93
CA GLN A 177 -6.87 18.51 5.32
C GLN A 177 -6.33 17.09 5.13
N TYR A 178 -5.58 16.84 4.04
CA TYR A 178 -4.86 15.59 3.83
C TYR A 178 -3.86 15.32 4.97
N LEU A 179 -3.03 16.31 5.33
CA LEU A 179 -2.07 16.18 6.43
C LEU A 179 -2.75 15.88 7.76
N THR A 180 -3.86 16.57 8.10
CA THR A 180 -4.62 16.31 9.32
C THR A 180 -5.12 14.86 9.37
N ARG A 181 -5.66 14.34 8.26
CA ARG A 181 -6.09 12.94 8.18
C ARG A 181 -4.91 11.99 8.30
N TRP A 182 -3.76 12.32 7.72
CA TRP A 182 -2.53 11.53 7.84
C TRP A 182 -2.00 11.47 9.28
N ARG A 183 -1.96 12.60 9.99
CA ARG A 183 -1.60 12.66 11.42
C ARG A 183 -2.53 11.78 12.28
N LEU A 184 -3.83 11.79 12.00
CA LEU A 184 -4.80 10.90 12.66
C LEU A 184 -4.52 9.41 12.39
N THR A 185 -4.12 9.05 11.18
CA THR A 185 -3.73 7.68 10.82
C THR A 185 -2.48 7.22 11.58
N ILE A 186 -1.47 8.08 11.72
CA ILE A 186 -0.28 7.80 12.54
C ILE A 186 -0.68 7.63 14.02
N ALA A 187 -1.49 8.54 14.55
CA ALA A 187 -2.00 8.46 15.92
C ALA A 187 -2.79 7.16 16.17
N ALA A 188 -3.62 6.73 15.19
CA ALA A 188 -4.37 5.49 15.25
C ALA A 188 -3.47 4.25 15.36
N GLN A 189 -2.30 4.25 14.71
CA GLN A 189 -1.33 3.16 14.84
C GLN A 189 -0.65 3.17 16.19
N ARG A 190 -0.25 4.35 16.68
CA ARG A 190 0.36 4.48 18.01
C ARG A 190 -0.60 4.05 19.11
N LEU A 191 -1.89 4.32 18.97
CA LEU A 191 -2.91 3.81 19.91
C LEU A 191 -2.93 2.28 20.01
N ARG A 192 -2.54 1.55 18.95
CA ARG A 192 -2.49 0.09 18.91
C ARG A 192 -1.15 -0.47 19.41
N ARG A 193 -0.04 0.15 19.00
CA ARG A 193 1.31 -0.36 19.27
C ARG A 193 1.84 0.06 20.64
N ASP A 194 1.48 1.26 21.09
CA ASP A 194 2.11 1.91 22.24
C ASP A 194 1.13 2.05 23.41
N ASN A 195 1.69 2.03 24.63
CA ASN A 195 0.96 2.34 25.87
C ASN A 195 1.00 3.83 26.23
N ALA A 196 1.40 4.72 25.31
CA ALA A 196 1.44 6.16 25.54
C ALA A 196 0.05 6.70 25.95
N SER A 197 0.03 7.76 26.76
CA SER A 197 -1.23 8.40 27.17
C SER A 197 -1.95 9.01 25.97
N LEU A 198 -3.28 9.15 26.09
CA LEU A 198 -4.09 9.79 25.04
C LEU A 198 -3.67 11.25 24.83
N ALA A 199 -3.42 11.98 25.91
CA ALA A 199 -2.81 13.32 25.90
C ALA A 199 -1.57 13.40 25.02
N ARG A 200 -0.61 12.48 25.22
CA ARG A 200 0.65 12.49 24.47
C ARG A 200 0.43 12.21 22.99
N ILE A 201 -0.40 11.24 22.66
CA ILE A 201 -0.72 10.91 21.26
C ILE A 201 -1.47 12.07 20.58
N ALA A 202 -2.35 12.76 21.30
CA ALA A 202 -3.04 13.95 20.80
C ALA A 202 -2.06 15.10 20.53
N ALA A 203 -1.17 15.40 21.49
CA ALA A 203 -0.15 16.44 21.36
C ALA A 203 0.81 16.15 20.19
N ASP A 204 1.33 14.92 20.09
CA ASP A 204 2.20 14.50 18.99
C ASP A 204 1.47 14.55 17.63
N GLY A 205 0.14 14.42 17.61
CA GLY A 205 -0.70 14.59 16.42
C GLY A 205 -1.04 16.05 16.08
N GLY A 206 -0.52 17.02 16.83
CA GLY A 206 -0.77 18.46 16.65
C GLY A 206 -2.14 18.94 17.15
N TYR A 207 -2.69 18.31 18.18
CA TYR A 207 -3.96 18.72 18.79
C TYR A 207 -3.75 19.39 20.16
N ASP A 208 -4.34 20.56 20.33
CA ASP A 208 -4.27 21.35 21.58
C ASP A 208 -5.01 20.71 22.77
N SER A 209 -5.91 19.74 22.51
CA SER A 209 -6.67 19.06 23.55
C SER A 209 -7.08 17.65 23.16
N GLU A 210 -7.23 16.77 24.18
CA GLU A 210 -7.76 15.42 23.99
C GLU A 210 -9.19 15.44 23.42
N GLN A 211 -10.00 16.44 23.78
CA GLN A 211 -11.36 16.57 23.28
C GLN A 211 -11.38 16.88 21.78
N ALA A 212 -10.50 17.77 21.31
CA ALA A 212 -10.36 18.06 19.87
C ALA A 212 -9.89 16.80 19.11
N PHE A 213 -8.90 16.11 19.65
CA PHE A 213 -8.42 14.84 19.09
C PHE A 213 -9.53 13.79 19.03
N ASN A 214 -10.29 13.59 20.11
CA ASN A 214 -11.36 12.58 20.16
C ASN A 214 -12.45 12.84 19.13
N ARG A 215 -12.89 14.11 18.98
CA ARG A 215 -13.87 14.51 17.95
C ARG A 215 -13.34 14.25 16.55
N ALA A 216 -12.11 14.67 16.27
CA ALA A 216 -11.49 14.49 14.95
C ALA A 216 -11.32 12.99 14.63
N PHE A 217 -10.81 12.21 15.58
CA PHE A 217 -10.63 10.77 15.45
C PHE A 217 -11.96 10.04 15.20
N LYS A 218 -13.01 10.36 15.96
CA LYS A 218 -14.34 9.78 15.78
C LYS A 218 -14.95 10.13 14.43
N ARG A 219 -14.74 11.36 13.96
CA ARG A 219 -15.19 11.78 12.62
C ARG A 219 -14.47 11.01 11.51
N THR A 220 -13.19 10.73 11.67
CA THR A 220 -12.36 10.07 10.63
C THR A 220 -12.51 8.56 10.63
N PHE A 221 -12.60 7.91 11.80
CA PHE A 221 -12.57 6.46 11.94
C PHE A 221 -13.88 5.85 12.44
N GLY A 222 -14.92 6.65 12.71
CA GLY A 222 -16.23 6.19 13.16
C GLY A 222 -16.29 5.75 14.64
N THR A 223 -15.14 5.66 15.33
CA THR A 223 -15.05 5.20 16.73
C THR A 223 -14.11 6.08 17.55
N THR A 224 -14.11 5.92 18.87
CA THR A 224 -13.25 6.72 19.77
C THR A 224 -11.83 6.14 19.86
N PRO A 225 -10.81 6.97 20.17
CA PRO A 225 -9.45 6.49 20.41
C PRO A 225 -9.34 5.37 21.45
N ALA A 226 -10.13 5.46 22.53
CA ALA A 226 -10.13 4.46 23.60
C ALA A 226 -10.72 3.12 23.14
N ALA A 227 -11.84 3.17 22.41
CA ALA A 227 -12.45 1.97 21.83
C ALA A 227 -11.51 1.30 20.82
N TRP A 228 -10.84 2.10 19.98
CA TRP A 228 -9.85 1.64 19.02
C TRP A 228 -8.68 0.89 19.67
N ARG A 229 -8.11 1.45 20.74
CA ARG A 229 -7.05 0.81 21.53
C ARG A 229 -7.52 -0.51 22.14
N ARG A 230 -8.75 -0.54 22.68
CA ARG A 230 -9.32 -1.74 23.30
C ARG A 230 -9.50 -2.87 22.28
N GLU A 231 -10.04 -2.55 21.10
CA GLU A 231 -10.25 -3.52 20.03
C GLU A 231 -8.92 -4.14 19.57
N ALA A 232 -7.90 -3.31 19.37
CA ALA A 232 -6.58 -3.80 18.96
C ALA A 232 -5.95 -4.75 20.00
N ARG A 233 -6.11 -4.46 21.30
CA ARG A 233 -5.63 -5.35 22.38
C ARG A 233 -6.41 -6.66 22.44
N ALA A 234 -7.72 -6.63 22.19
CA ALA A 234 -8.54 -7.84 22.13
C ALA A 234 -8.13 -8.75 20.96
N THR A 235 -7.84 -8.18 19.78
CA THR A 235 -7.32 -8.95 18.63
C THR A 235 -5.99 -9.60 18.93
N VAL A 236 -5.06 -8.89 19.61
CA VAL A 236 -3.76 -9.46 19.99
C VAL A 236 -3.92 -10.58 21.01
N ALA A 237 -4.77 -10.41 22.03
CA ALA A 237 -5.05 -11.46 23.02
C ALA A 237 -5.64 -12.73 22.38
N ALA A 238 -6.56 -12.56 21.42
CA ALA A 238 -7.17 -13.67 20.69
C ALA A 238 -6.20 -14.38 19.73
N ALA A 239 -5.13 -13.71 19.26
CA ALA A 239 -4.11 -14.32 18.41
C ALA A 239 -3.02 -15.09 19.19
N ILE A 240 -2.95 -14.88 20.51
CA ILE A 240 -1.98 -15.53 21.41
C ILE A 240 -2.64 -16.67 22.20
N SER A 241 -3.97 -16.75 22.20
CA SER A 241 -4.77 -17.83 22.82
C SER A 241 -5.05 -18.94 21.82
#